data_AF-A0A2G8JHZ6-F1
#
_entry.id   AF-A0A2G8JHZ6-F1
#
_cell.length_a   1.000
_cell.length_b   1.000
_cell.length_c   1.000
_cell.angle_alpha   90.00
_cell.angle_beta   90.00
_cell.angle_gamma   90.00
#
_symmetry.space_group_name_H-M   'P 1'
#
loop_
_entity.id
_entity.type
_entity.pdbx_description
1 polymer ?
#
loop_
_entity_poly.entity_id
_entity_poly.type
_entity_poly.pdbx_seq_one_letter_code
_entity_poly.pdbx_strand_id
1 'polypeptide(L)' 'MTLDLKLFPVEATTLCFDKEEFMTPDFDVDAFVADCRRRVQLETLREDLHMYFRTLKNAMVELIIRTMLTL' A
#
# COMPACT_ATOMS: atom_id res chain seq x y z
N MET A 1 -17.20 12.74 -11.32
CA MET A 1 -16.18 13.26 -10.39
C MET A 1 -15.08 12.21 -10.30
N THR A 2 -14.17 12.23 -11.26
CA THR A 2 -12.98 11.37 -11.25
C THR A 2 -12.00 11.95 -10.25
N LEU A 3 -11.91 11.34 -9.06
CA LEU A 3 -10.89 11.71 -8.09
C LEU A 3 -9.54 11.39 -8.72
N ASP A 4 -8.78 12.46 -8.88
CA ASP A 4 -7.51 12.54 -9.54
C ASP A 4 -6.49 11.57 -8.90
N LEU A 5 -6.39 10.38 -9.49
CA LEU A 5 -5.30 9.42 -9.29
C LEU A 5 -4.05 9.81 -10.12
N LYS A 6 -4.01 11.04 -10.66
CA LYS A 6 -3.07 11.47 -11.70
C LYS A 6 -2.08 12.53 -11.23
N LEU A 7 -2.27 13.10 -10.03
CA LEU A 7 -1.37 14.06 -9.39
C LEU A 7 -0.26 13.43 -8.56
N PHE A 8 -0.32 12.13 -8.30
CA PHE A 8 0.89 11.43 -7.92
C PHE A 8 1.60 11.09 -9.23
N PRO A 9 2.87 11.46 -9.44
CA PRO A 9 3.69 10.75 -10.38
C PRO A 9 3.75 9.32 -9.83
N VAL A 10 2.74 8.51 -10.17
CA VAL A 10 2.87 7.08 -10.25
C VAL A 10 3.71 6.86 -11.51
N GLU A 11 4.96 7.34 -11.47
CA GLU A 11 6.04 6.50 -11.95
C GLU A 11 5.73 5.12 -11.38
N ALA A 12 5.82 4.07 -12.19
CA ALA A 12 5.49 2.72 -11.77
C ALA A 12 6.37 2.31 -10.57
N THR A 13 6.02 2.78 -9.38
CA THR A 13 6.70 2.57 -8.11
C THR A 13 6.21 1.20 -7.68
N THR A 14 6.83 0.20 -8.27
CA THR A 14 6.92 -1.13 -7.68
C THR A 14 7.31 -0.92 -6.24
N LEU A 15 6.36 -1.15 -5.31
CA LEU A 15 6.63 -1.16 -3.88
C LEU A 15 7.84 -2.06 -3.65
N CYS A 16 8.70 -1.70 -2.71
CA CYS A 16 9.84 -2.54 -2.36
C CYS A 16 9.46 -3.90 -1.74
N PHE A 17 8.17 -4.12 -1.46
CA PHE A 17 7.63 -5.34 -0.86
C PHE A 17 6.47 -5.92 -1.67
N ASP A 18 6.26 -7.22 -1.47
CA ASP A 18 5.10 -7.92 -1.97
C ASP A 18 3.91 -7.74 -1.01
N LYS A 19 2.71 -7.49 -1.56
CA LYS A 19 1.51 -7.20 -0.76
C LYS A 19 0.83 -8.48 -0.26
N GLU A 20 1.04 -9.58 -0.96
CA GLU A 20 0.44 -10.88 -0.61
C GLU A 20 1.11 -11.45 0.64
N GLU A 21 2.35 -11.04 0.94
CA GLU A 21 3.07 -11.42 2.16
C GLU A 21 2.28 -11.08 3.44
N PHE A 22 1.58 -9.94 3.47
CA PHE A 22 0.70 -9.57 4.61
C PHE A 22 -0.49 -10.49 4.82
N MET A 23 -0.89 -11.25 3.79
CA MET A 23 -2.03 -12.18 3.85
C MET A 23 -1.59 -13.59 4.22
N THR A 24 -0.29 -13.85 4.35
CA THR A 24 0.21 -15.15 4.74
C THR A 24 -0.12 -15.44 6.20
N PRO A 25 -0.51 -16.69 6.54
CA PRO A 25 -0.87 -17.04 7.92
C PRO A 25 0.32 -17.01 8.89
N ASP A 26 1.54 -17.05 8.36
CA ASP A 26 2.81 -17.07 9.11
C ASP A 26 3.55 -15.73 8.96
N PHE A 27 2.84 -14.63 8.72
CA PHE A 27 3.44 -13.33 8.54
C PHE A 27 4.23 -12.90 9.79
N ASP A 28 5.53 -12.72 9.63
CA ASP A 28 6.45 -12.24 10.66
C ASP A 28 7.00 -10.86 10.28
N VAL A 29 6.71 -9.86 11.12
CA VAL A 29 7.08 -8.46 10.85
C VAL A 29 8.59 -8.25 10.88
N ASP A 30 9.31 -8.93 11.76
CA ASP A 30 10.75 -8.79 11.91
C ASP A 30 11.48 -9.38 10.70
N ALA A 31 11.08 -10.56 10.23
CA ALA A 31 11.57 -11.18 9.02
C ALA A 31 11.25 -10.36 7.78
N PHE A 32 10.02 -9.85 7.66
CA PHE A 32 9.59 -8.97 6.57
C PHE A 32 10.44 -7.71 6.48
N VAL A 33 10.60 -6.99 7.60
CA VAL A 33 11.42 -5.77 7.65
C VAL A 33 12.89 -6.08 7.40
N ALA A 34 13.40 -7.18 7.95
CA ALA A 34 14.78 -7.61 7.71
C ALA A 34 15.03 -7.91 6.24
N ASP A 35 14.10 -8.57 5.55
CA ASP A 35 14.20 -8.86 4.12
C ASP A 35 14.13 -7.59 3.26
N CYS A 36 13.16 -6.72 3.54
CA CYS A 36 13.04 -5.44 2.83
C CYS A 36 14.27 -4.56 3.01
N ARG A 37 14.87 -4.53 4.23
CA ARG A 37 16.10 -3.78 4.52
C ARG A 37 17.34 -4.30 3.78
N ARG A 38 17.33 -5.55 3.30
CA ARG A 38 18.41 -6.07 2.43
C ARG A 38 18.34 -5.48 1.02
N ARG A 39 17.15 -5.03 0.59
CA ARG A 39 16.87 -4.55 -0.77
C ARG A 39 16.87 -3.03 -0.84
N VAL A 40 16.32 -2.35 0.16
CA VAL A 40 16.16 -0.90 0.21
C VAL A 40 16.51 -0.31 1.58
N GLN A 41 16.71 1.01 1.64
CA GLN A 41 16.88 1.72 2.90
C GLN A 41 15.57 1.74 3.70
N LEU A 42 15.68 1.85 5.02
CA LEU A 42 14.54 1.88 5.92
C LEU A 42 13.59 3.05 5.62
N GLU A 43 14.13 4.18 5.17
CA GLU A 43 13.35 5.36 4.82
C GLU A 43 12.43 5.08 3.62
N THR A 44 12.96 4.45 2.57
CA THR A 44 12.20 4.00 1.39
C THR A 44 11.11 3.00 1.78
N LEU A 45 11.45 1.99 2.60
CA LEU A 45 10.46 1.03 3.10
C LEU A 45 9.32 1.74 3.87
N ARG A 46 9.66 2.72 4.71
CA ARG A 46 8.68 3.50 5.47
C ARG A 46 7.77 4.30 4.53
N GLU A 47 8.34 4.94 3.51
CA GLU A 47 7.58 5.70 2.51
C GLU A 47 6.62 4.80 1.73
N ASP A 48 7.09 3.65 1.24
CA ASP A 48 6.30 2.67 0.51
C ASP A 48 5.16 2.11 1.36
N LEU A 49 5.42 1.78 2.64
CA LEU A 49 4.38 1.33 3.58
C LEU A 49 3.32 2.40 3.81
N HIS A 50 3.73 3.66 3.96
CA HIS A 50 2.80 4.77 4.15
C HIS A 50 1.97 5.04 2.89
N MET A 51 2.58 4.92 1.71
CA MET A 51 1.88 5.03 0.44
C MET A 51 0.85 3.90 0.27
N TYR A 52 1.24 2.66 0.54
CA TYR A 52 0.33 1.52 0.46
C TYR A 52 -0.84 1.65 1.42
N PHE A 53 -0.59 2.06 2.67
CA PHE A 53 -1.65 2.32 3.66
C PHE A 53 -2.64 3.38 3.19
N ARG A 54 -2.17 4.49 2.59
CA ARG A 54 -3.05 5.52 2.03
C ARG A 54 -3.91 4.97 0.89
N THR A 55 -3.33 4.16 0.01
CA THR A 55 -4.08 3.50 -1.08
C THR A 55 -5.16 2.59 -0.53
N LEU A 56 -4.85 1.75 0.47
CA LEU A 56 -5.84 0.88 1.12
C LEU A 56 -6.95 1.70 1.76
N LYS A 57 -6.61 2.73 2.54
CA LYS A 57 -7.59 3.61 3.19
C LYS A 57 -8.51 4.28 2.17
N ASN A 58 -7.95 4.79 1.07
CA ASN A 58 -8.73 5.42 0.01
C ASN A 58 -9.65 4.41 -0.68
N ALA A 59 -9.16 3.19 -0.96
CA ALA A 59 -9.98 2.12 -1.54
C ALA A 59 -11.12 1.71 -0.59
N MET A 60 -10.87 1.62 0.72
CA MET A 60 -11.91 1.33 1.72
C MET A 60 -12.97 2.43 1.76
N VAL A 61 -12.56 3.70 1.77
CA VAL A 61 -13.49 4.84 1.73
C VAL A 61 -14.31 4.83 0.45
N GLU A 62 -13.69 4.56 -0.69
CA GLU A 62 -14.38 4.45 -1.98
C GLU A 62 -15.40 3.33 -1.98
N LEU A 63 -15.05 2.14 -1.46
CA LEU A 63 -15.98 1.03 -1.30
C LEU A 63 -17.19 1.42 -0.45
N ILE A 64 -16.98 2.06 0.70
CA ILE A 64 -18.07 2.52 1.57
C ILE A 64 -18.98 3.52 0.83
N ILE A 65 -18.38 4.51 0.15
CA ILE A 65 -19.11 5.55 -0.59
C ILE A 65 -19.90 4.93 -1.74
N ARG A 66 -19.29 4.00 -2.49
CA ARG A 66 -19.95 3.30 -3.60
C ARG A 66 -21.14 2.49 -3.09
N THR A 67 -20.96 1.70 -2.02
CA THR A 67 -22.03 0.90 -1.42
C THR A 67 -23.17 1.75 -0.88
N MET A 68 -22.89 2.90 -0.25
CA MET A 68 -23.92 3.79 0.28
C MET A 68 -24.70 4.56 -0.79
N LEU A 69 -24.09 4.88 -1.94
CA LEU A 69 -24.75 5.59 -3.04
C LEU A 69 -25.55 4.69 -3.99
N THR A 70 -25.42 3.36 -3.87
CA THR A 70 -26.22 2.39 -4.63
C THR A 70 -27.45 1.86 -3.87
N LEU A 71 -27.70 2.37 -2.66
CA LEU A 71 -28.87 2.11 -1.82
C LEU A 71 -29.88 3.26 -1.88
#